data_AF-A0A831RKV6-F1
#
_entry.id   AF-A0A831RKV6-F1
#
_cell.length_a   1.000
_cell.length_b   1.000
_cell.length_c   1.000
_cell.angle_alpha   90.00
_cell.angle_beta   90.00
_cell.angle_gamma   90.00
#
_symmetry.space_group_name_H-M   'P 1'
#
loop_
_entity.id
_entity.type
_entity.pdbx_description
1 polymer ?
#
loop_
_entity_poly.entity_id
_entity_poly.type
_entity_poly.pdbx_seq_one_letter_code
_entity_poly.pdbx_strand_id
1 'polypeptide(L)'
;MKRSEQLKKLSWEHHDALKFARNVGHGLRRGADLREVADYAVYVTDHFLTPHFRLEEEALIARLDQSRRALEPVQRVLEEHRGFARLRQQLADAGEADLPELLARFRDLLRGHVRLEENQLFPLLERELSADQLDQAKAEIDARHISACEEWGRSFLG
;
A
#
# COMPACT_ATOMS: atom_id res chain seq x y z
N MET A 1 -16.73 5.57 -7.17
CA MET A 1 -16.53 6.93 -6.61
C MET A 1 -15.50 7.63 -7.48
N LYS A 2 -15.74 8.86 -7.94
CA LYS A 2 -14.72 9.63 -8.67
C LYS A 2 -13.84 10.34 -7.63
N ARG A 3 -12.54 10.04 -7.60
CA ARG A 3 -11.57 10.78 -6.76
C ARG A 3 -11.33 12.16 -7.34
N SER A 4 -10.99 13.10 -6.45
CA SER A 4 -10.39 14.38 -6.86
C SER A 4 -9.17 14.15 -7.75
N GLU A 5 -8.91 15.07 -8.68
CA GLU A 5 -7.76 14.97 -9.59
C GLU A 5 -6.43 14.90 -8.83
N GLN A 6 -6.38 15.46 -7.63
CA GLN A 6 -5.24 15.48 -6.72
C GLN A 6 -4.91 14.10 -6.17
N LEU A 7 -5.91 13.27 -5.86
CA LEU A 7 -5.72 11.93 -5.26
C LEU A 7 -5.81 10.79 -6.28
N LYS A 8 -6.21 11.06 -7.52
CA LYS A 8 -6.35 10.03 -8.57
C LYS A 8 -5.09 9.20 -8.78
N LYS A 9 -3.91 9.80 -8.71
CA LYS A 9 -2.65 9.10 -8.98
C LYS A 9 -2.39 7.99 -7.94
N LEU A 10 -2.51 8.32 -6.65
CA LEU A 10 -2.40 7.32 -5.58
C LEU A 10 -3.53 6.27 -5.68
N SER A 11 -4.75 6.71 -6.00
CA SER A 11 -5.87 5.80 -6.25
C SER A 11 -5.63 4.85 -7.43
N TRP A 12 -4.86 5.26 -8.45
CA TRP A 12 -4.45 4.39 -9.55
C TRP A 12 -3.47 3.31 -9.07
N GLU A 13 -2.50 3.68 -8.24
CA GLU A 13 -1.57 2.73 -7.62
C GLU A 13 -2.31 1.65 -6.79
N HIS A 14 -3.45 1.99 -6.17
CA HIS A 14 -4.29 1.00 -5.49
C HIS A 14 -4.80 -0.13 -6.40
N HIS A 15 -4.98 0.12 -7.70
CA HIS A 15 -5.33 -0.95 -8.63
C HIS A 15 -4.22 -1.99 -8.74
N ASP A 16 -2.96 -1.55 -8.74
CA ASP A 16 -1.80 -2.45 -8.80
C ASP A 16 -1.58 -3.15 -7.46
N ALA A 17 -1.74 -2.45 -6.33
CA ALA A 17 -1.75 -3.06 -5.00
C ALA A 17 -2.76 -4.23 -4.90
N LEU A 18 -3.97 -4.06 -5.45
CA LEU A 18 -4.98 -5.13 -5.47
C LEU A 18 -4.61 -6.29 -6.41
N LYS A 19 -3.90 -6.03 -7.51
CA LYS A 19 -3.34 -7.09 -8.37
C LYS A 19 -2.26 -7.86 -7.60
N PHE A 20 -1.38 -7.19 -6.87
CA PHE A 20 -0.34 -7.83 -6.07
C PHE A 20 -0.91 -8.74 -5.00
N ALA A 21 -1.92 -8.27 -4.25
CA ALA A 21 -2.64 -9.11 -3.30
C ALA A 21 -3.27 -10.34 -3.98
N ARG A 22 -3.85 -10.17 -5.17
CA ARG A 22 -4.42 -11.28 -5.95
C ARG A 22 -3.33 -12.29 -6.35
N ASN A 23 -2.18 -11.83 -6.79
CA ASN A 23 -1.04 -12.66 -7.20
C ASN A 23 -0.52 -13.49 -6.02
N VAL A 24 -0.31 -12.87 -4.86
CA VAL A 24 0.05 -13.60 -3.61
C VAL A 24 -1.01 -14.65 -3.28
N GLY A 25 -2.29 -14.27 -3.32
CA GLY A 25 -3.38 -15.20 -3.10
C GLY A 25 -3.44 -16.34 -4.12
N HIS A 26 -3.01 -16.11 -5.35
CA HIS A 26 -2.94 -17.13 -6.40
C HIS A 26 -1.80 -18.12 -6.14
N GLY A 27 -0.59 -17.63 -5.83
CA GLY A 27 0.56 -18.46 -5.47
C GLY A 27 0.26 -19.40 -4.30
N LEU A 28 -0.43 -18.88 -3.27
CA LEU A 28 -0.89 -19.67 -2.12
C LEU A 28 -1.84 -20.82 -2.51
N ARG A 29 -2.73 -20.62 -3.49
CA ARG A 29 -3.74 -21.62 -3.88
C ARG A 29 -3.21 -22.67 -4.86
N ARG A 30 -2.26 -22.30 -5.71
CA ARG A 30 -1.74 -23.16 -6.78
C ARG A 30 -0.58 -24.05 -6.35
N GLY A 31 -0.14 -23.97 -5.09
CA GLY A 31 1.03 -24.73 -4.62
C GLY A 31 2.32 -24.27 -5.30
N ALA A 32 2.42 -22.97 -5.63
CA ALA A 32 3.66 -22.38 -6.07
C ALA A 32 4.73 -22.50 -4.98
N ASP A 33 6.00 -22.32 -5.35
CA ASP A 33 7.06 -22.17 -4.36
C ASP A 33 6.76 -20.96 -3.46
N LEU A 34 6.46 -21.23 -2.19
CA LEU A 34 6.07 -20.20 -1.23
C LEU A 34 7.22 -19.22 -0.95
N ARG A 35 8.47 -19.65 -1.12
CA ARG A 35 9.62 -18.75 -1.04
C ARG A 35 9.56 -17.72 -2.16
N GLU A 36 9.26 -18.14 -3.38
CA GLU A 36 9.14 -17.22 -4.51
C GLU A 36 7.99 -16.22 -4.32
N VAL A 37 6.86 -16.67 -3.77
CA VAL A 37 5.73 -15.79 -3.43
C VAL A 37 6.09 -14.81 -2.30
N ALA A 38 6.89 -15.24 -1.33
CA ALA A 38 7.39 -14.39 -0.25
C ALA A 38 8.38 -13.34 -0.76
N ASP A 39 9.32 -13.73 -1.61
CA ASP A 39 10.28 -12.81 -2.24
C ASP A 39 9.54 -11.76 -3.10
N TYR A 40 8.47 -12.16 -3.79
CA TYR A 40 7.60 -11.24 -4.50
C TYR A 40 6.89 -10.25 -3.57
N ALA A 41 6.34 -10.71 -2.45
CA ALA A 41 5.68 -9.83 -1.48
C ALA A 41 6.68 -8.85 -0.84
N VAL A 42 7.91 -9.29 -0.56
CA VAL A 42 9.01 -8.43 -0.10
C VAL A 42 9.34 -7.37 -1.16
N TYR A 43 9.53 -7.79 -2.42
CA TYR A 43 9.80 -6.89 -3.53
C TYR A 43 8.72 -5.83 -3.71
N VAL A 44 7.44 -6.24 -3.74
CA VAL A 44 6.30 -5.32 -3.82
C VAL A 44 6.31 -4.34 -2.64
N THR A 45 6.66 -4.80 -1.43
CA THR A 45 6.72 -3.92 -0.27
C THR A 45 7.81 -2.87 -0.39
N ASP A 46 9.01 -3.28 -0.81
CA ASP A 46 10.18 -2.41 -0.87
C ASP A 46 10.09 -1.41 -2.05
N HIS A 47 9.60 -1.87 -3.20
CA HIS A 47 9.64 -1.10 -4.45
C HIS A 47 8.33 -0.37 -4.80
N PHE A 48 7.22 -0.75 -4.19
CA PHE A 48 5.92 -0.15 -4.50
C PHE A 48 5.22 0.40 -3.27
N LEU A 49 4.94 -0.44 -2.27
CA LEU A 49 4.15 -0.02 -1.11
C LEU A 49 4.88 1.03 -0.27
N THR A 50 6.18 0.82 0.02
CA THR A 50 6.94 1.77 0.85
C THR A 50 7.05 3.16 0.20
N PRO A 51 7.38 3.31 -1.10
CA PRO A 51 7.31 4.59 -1.79
C PRO A 51 5.92 5.23 -1.77
N HIS A 52 4.87 4.43 -2.01
CA HIS A 52 3.47 4.89 -1.97
C HIS A 52 3.09 5.45 -0.59
N PHE A 53 3.34 4.69 0.48
CA PHE A 53 3.05 5.11 1.86
C PHE A 53 3.78 6.40 2.23
N ARG A 54 5.04 6.57 1.78
CA ARG A 54 5.78 7.81 2.02
C ARG A 54 5.11 9.02 1.35
N LEU A 55 4.55 8.86 0.17
CA LEU A 55 3.81 9.94 -0.49
C LEU A 55 2.56 10.30 0.30
N GLU A 56 1.81 9.32 0.79
CA GLU A 56 0.63 9.57 1.62
C GLU A 56 0.99 10.25 2.94
N GLU A 57 2.01 9.74 3.63
CA GLU A 57 2.45 10.29 4.91
C GLU A 57 2.99 11.71 4.78
N GLU A 58 3.89 11.94 3.82
CA GLU A 58 4.61 13.21 3.71
C GLU A 58 3.84 14.25 2.90
N ALA A 59 3.12 13.85 1.86
CA ALA A 59 2.38 14.79 1.01
C ALA A 59 0.95 15.03 1.49
N LEU A 60 0.30 14.11 2.21
CA LEU A 60 -1.10 14.28 2.62
C LEU A 60 -1.26 14.37 4.13
N ILE A 61 -0.88 13.33 4.86
CA ILE A 61 -1.10 13.23 6.31
C ILE A 61 -0.30 14.32 7.05
N ALA A 62 0.89 14.68 6.57
CA ALA A 62 1.70 15.74 7.15
C ALA A 62 1.07 17.15 7.05
N ARG A 63 0.02 17.33 6.24
CA ARG A 63 -0.72 18.60 6.12
C ARG A 63 -1.87 18.72 7.12
N LEU A 64 -2.29 17.61 7.73
CA LEU A 64 -3.28 17.62 8.80
C LEU A 64 -2.67 18.21 10.07
N ASP A 65 -3.48 18.94 10.85
CA ASP A 65 -3.09 19.31 12.20
C ASP A 65 -3.17 18.13 13.17
N GLN A 66 -2.67 18.34 14.40
CA GLN A 66 -2.58 17.29 15.41
C GLN A 66 -3.92 16.63 15.73
N SER A 67 -5.01 17.40 15.76
CA SER A 67 -6.34 16.87 16.10
C SER A 67 -6.90 15.99 14.99
N ARG A 68 -6.67 16.35 13.72
CA ARG A 68 -7.09 15.54 12.57
C ARG A 68 -6.23 14.30 12.41
N ARG A 69 -4.93 14.39 12.72
CA ARG A 69 -4.06 13.20 12.73
C ARG A 69 -4.48 12.16 13.76
N ALA A 70 -5.10 12.57 14.87
CA ALA A 70 -5.60 11.66 15.89
C ALA A 70 -6.89 10.92 15.50
N LEU A 71 -7.49 11.23 14.34
CA LEU A 71 -8.67 10.53 13.86
C LEU A 71 -8.34 9.07 13.51
N GLU A 72 -9.28 8.17 13.78
CA GLU A 72 -9.08 6.72 13.65
C GLU A 72 -8.60 6.29 12.26
N PRO A 73 -9.13 6.79 11.12
CA PRO A 73 -8.65 6.36 9.80
C PRO A 73 -7.17 6.69 9.57
N VAL A 74 -6.71 7.85 10.07
CA VAL A 74 -5.31 8.27 9.92
C VAL A 74 -4.40 7.40 10.80
N GLN A 75 -4.77 7.20 12.06
CA GLN A 75 -3.99 6.36 12.97
C GLN A 75 -3.89 4.91 12.47
N ARG A 76 -4.99 4.39 11.94
CA ARG A 76 -5.05 3.03 11.42
C ARG A 76 -4.20 2.85 10.17
N VAL A 77 -4.26 3.77 9.20
CA VAL A 77 -3.39 3.73 8.00
C VAL A 77 -1.91 3.72 8.40
N LEU A 78 -1.50 4.61 9.31
CA LEU A 78 -0.12 4.67 9.81
C LEU A 78 0.29 3.38 10.56
N GLU A 79 -0.65 2.74 11.27
CA GLU A 79 -0.40 1.46 11.90
C GLU A 79 -0.26 0.32 10.88
N GLU A 80 -1.10 0.30 9.85
CA GLU A 80 -1.05 -0.66 8.75
C GLU A 80 0.27 -0.51 7.95
N HIS A 81 0.75 0.71 7.69
CA HIS A 81 2.07 0.96 7.07
C HIS A 81 3.21 0.32 7.87
N ARG A 82 3.22 0.53 9.19
CA ARG A 82 4.19 -0.14 10.09
C ARG A 82 3.99 -1.66 10.10
N GLY A 83 2.75 -2.12 9.93
CA GLY A 83 2.40 -3.53 9.76
C GLY A 83 3.05 -4.16 8.54
N PHE A 84 3.03 -3.48 7.39
CA PHE A 84 3.73 -3.94 6.18
C PHE A 84 5.24 -4.02 6.39
N ALA A 85 5.85 -3.03 7.04
CA ALA A 85 7.27 -3.08 7.36
C ALA A 85 7.62 -4.30 8.23
N ARG A 86 6.78 -4.63 9.22
CA ARG A 86 6.95 -5.85 10.03
C ARG A 86 6.76 -7.13 9.21
N LEU A 87 5.69 -7.23 8.44
CA LEU A 87 5.42 -8.39 7.59
C LEU A 87 6.54 -8.62 6.57
N ARG A 88 7.09 -7.55 6.00
CA ARG A 88 8.23 -7.63 5.09
C ARG A 88 9.46 -8.27 5.74
N GLN A 89 9.78 -7.89 6.98
CA GLN A 89 10.89 -8.54 7.72
C GLN A 89 10.56 -10.01 8.01
N GLN A 90 9.36 -10.27 8.51
CA GLN A 90 8.91 -11.65 8.80
C GLN A 90 8.95 -12.55 7.57
N LEU A 91 8.50 -12.08 6.41
CA LEU A 91 8.53 -12.84 5.16
C LEU A 91 9.95 -13.14 4.68
N ALA A 92 10.88 -12.20 4.85
CA ALA A 92 12.28 -12.39 4.49
C ALA A 92 12.95 -13.47 5.36
N ASP A 93 12.66 -13.46 6.67
CA ASP A 93 13.35 -14.31 7.65
C ASP A 93 12.64 -15.64 7.96
N ALA A 94 11.35 -15.77 7.61
CA ALA A 94 10.52 -16.92 7.96
C ALA A 94 11.02 -18.23 7.35
N GLY A 95 10.81 -19.35 8.05
CA GLY A 95 10.93 -20.68 7.47
C GLY A 95 9.72 -21.04 6.60
N GLU A 96 9.85 -22.06 5.75
CA GLU A 96 8.77 -22.49 4.83
C GLU A 96 7.43 -22.77 5.52
N ALA A 97 7.46 -23.30 6.75
CA ALA A 97 6.26 -23.62 7.52
C ALA A 97 5.42 -22.38 7.89
N ASP A 98 6.04 -21.21 8.04
CA ASP A 98 5.38 -19.98 8.47
C ASP A 98 4.86 -19.13 7.28
N LEU A 99 5.42 -19.36 6.07
CA LEU A 99 5.10 -18.59 4.87
C LEU A 99 3.61 -18.59 4.50
N PRO A 100 2.86 -19.71 4.57
CA PRO A 100 1.43 -19.69 4.23
C PRO A 100 0.63 -18.67 5.02
N GLU A 101 0.88 -18.59 6.34
CA GLU A 101 0.16 -17.69 7.23
C GLU A 101 0.58 -16.23 6.99
N LEU A 102 1.89 -15.96 6.89
CA LEU A 102 2.41 -14.62 6.67
C LEU A 102 1.94 -14.04 5.32
N LEU A 103 1.94 -14.83 4.26
CA LEU A 103 1.45 -14.44 2.95
C LEU A 103 -0.06 -14.20 2.94
N ALA A 104 -0.84 -15.00 3.68
CA ALA A 104 -2.27 -14.79 3.83
C ALA A 104 -2.55 -13.46 4.57
N ARG A 105 -1.81 -13.19 5.65
CA ARG A 105 -1.88 -11.91 6.39
C ARG A 105 -1.51 -10.73 5.49
N PHE A 106 -0.42 -10.83 4.72
CA PHE A 106 -0.01 -9.78 3.78
C PHE A 106 -1.11 -9.48 2.74
N ARG A 107 -1.66 -10.52 2.10
CA ARG A 107 -2.76 -10.39 1.14
C ARG A 107 -3.96 -9.68 1.74
N ASP A 108 -4.39 -10.13 2.92
CA ASP A 108 -5.62 -9.63 3.52
C ASP A 108 -5.45 -8.22 4.09
N LEU A 109 -4.26 -7.91 4.64
CA LEU A 109 -3.88 -6.56 5.04
C LEU A 109 -3.89 -5.62 3.84
N LEU A 110 -3.27 -5.99 2.70
CA LEU A 110 -3.22 -5.14 1.51
C LEU A 110 -4.59 -4.84 0.91
N ARG A 111 -5.50 -5.82 0.92
CA ARG A 111 -6.88 -5.62 0.49
C ARG A 111 -7.68 -4.76 1.46
N GLY A 112 -7.45 -4.93 2.77
CA GLY A 112 -8.08 -4.13 3.82
C GLY A 112 -7.63 -2.69 3.76
N HIS A 113 -6.34 -2.48 3.59
CA HIS A 113 -5.66 -1.19 3.52
C HIS A 113 -6.18 -0.32 2.38
N VAL A 114 -6.16 -0.83 1.15
CA VAL A 114 -6.73 -0.12 -0.01
C VAL A 114 -8.19 0.26 0.21
N ARG A 115 -8.98 -0.59 0.86
CA ARG A 115 -10.40 -0.27 1.18
C ARG A 115 -10.52 0.80 2.25
N LEU A 116 -9.65 0.78 3.26
CA LEU A 116 -9.62 1.79 4.32
C LEU A 116 -9.31 3.16 3.71
N GLU A 117 -8.32 3.24 2.83
CA GLU A 117 -7.89 4.50 2.24
C GLU A 117 -8.93 5.07 1.30
N GLU A 118 -9.39 4.26 0.36
CA GLU A 118 -10.39 4.67 -0.60
C GLU A 118 -11.72 5.07 0.08
N ASN A 119 -12.17 4.34 1.09
CA ASN A 119 -13.49 4.60 1.67
C ASN A 119 -13.47 5.59 2.84
N GLN A 120 -12.33 5.78 3.49
CA GLN A 120 -12.26 6.55 4.74
C GLN A 120 -11.14 7.61 4.73
N LEU A 121 -9.89 7.24 4.42
CA LEU A 121 -8.78 8.21 4.46
C LEU A 121 -8.94 9.31 3.39
N PHE A 122 -9.11 8.94 2.12
CA PHE A 122 -9.18 9.91 1.04
C PHE A 122 -10.39 10.84 1.16
N PRO A 123 -11.61 10.34 1.48
CA PRO A 123 -12.74 11.22 1.74
C PRO A 123 -12.53 12.14 2.94
N LEU A 124 -11.81 11.67 3.97
CA LEU A 124 -11.42 12.50 5.11
C LEU A 124 -10.47 13.61 4.66
N LEU A 125 -9.42 13.28 3.91
CA LEU A 125 -8.45 14.26 3.40
C LEU A 125 -9.11 15.30 2.49
N GLU A 126 -10.00 14.89 1.58
CA GLU A 126 -10.75 15.80 0.70
C GLU A 126 -11.65 16.77 1.48
N ARG A 127 -12.10 16.39 2.69
CA ARG A 127 -12.92 17.25 3.56
C ARG A 127 -12.08 18.19 4.42
N GLU A 128 -10.96 17.71 4.95
CA GLU A 128 -10.16 18.45 5.94
C GLU A 128 -9.10 19.35 5.32
N LEU A 129 -8.61 19.04 4.12
CA LEU A 129 -7.60 19.84 3.42
C LEU A 129 -8.25 20.89 2.52
N SER A 130 -7.65 22.08 2.49
CA SER A 130 -8.05 23.12 1.53
C SER A 130 -7.66 22.74 0.09
N ALA A 131 -8.28 23.39 -0.89
CA ALA A 131 -7.91 23.22 -2.30
C ALA A 131 -6.41 23.49 -2.54
N ASP A 132 -5.87 24.57 -1.97
CA ASP A 132 -4.44 24.90 -2.09
C ASP A 132 -3.54 23.82 -1.49
N GLN A 133 -3.93 23.22 -0.36
CA GLN A 133 -3.18 22.14 0.27
C GLN A 133 -3.19 20.88 -0.58
N LEU A 134 -4.34 20.54 -1.17
CA LEU A 134 -4.48 19.40 -2.08
C LEU A 134 -3.69 19.61 -3.39
N ASP A 135 -3.67 20.82 -3.94
CA ASP A 135 -2.91 21.14 -5.15
C ASP A 135 -1.39 21.07 -4.90
N GLN A 136 -0.93 21.56 -3.75
CA GLN A 136 0.48 21.39 -3.34
C GLN A 136 0.84 19.92 -3.14
N ALA A 137 -0.02 19.15 -2.47
CA ALA A 137 0.17 17.72 -2.29
C ALA A 137 0.25 17.00 -3.65
N LYS A 138 -0.65 17.34 -4.58
CA LYS A 138 -0.63 16.80 -5.94
C LYS A 138 0.70 17.08 -6.64
N ALA A 139 1.21 18.31 -6.56
CA ALA A 139 2.49 18.68 -7.17
C ALA A 139 3.66 17.87 -6.59
N GLU A 140 3.68 17.65 -5.27
CA GLU A 140 4.69 16.82 -4.60
C GLU A 140 4.59 15.35 -5.02
N ILE A 141 3.37 14.79 -5.04
CA ILE A 141 3.11 13.43 -5.51
C ILE A 141 3.56 13.29 -6.97
N ASP A 142 3.21 14.23 -7.84
CA ASP A 142 3.57 14.18 -9.26
C ASP A 142 5.08 14.21 -9.49
N ALA A 143 5.83 14.98 -8.69
CA ALA A 143 7.28 15.11 -8.80
C ALA A 143 8.04 13.89 -8.27
N ARG A 144 7.46 13.17 -7.30
CA ARG A 144 8.13 12.09 -6.55
C ARG A 144 7.64 10.69 -6.89
N HIS A 145 6.47 10.59 -7.52
CA HIS A 145 5.89 9.31 -7.93
C HIS A 145 6.71 8.68 -9.05
N ILE A 146 7.30 7.53 -8.75
CA ILE A 146 8.04 6.71 -9.71
C ILE A 146 7.08 5.62 -10.18
N SER A 147 6.61 5.71 -11.43
CA SER A 147 5.57 4.82 -11.99
C SER A 147 6.04 3.38 -12.27
N ALA A 148 7.20 2.96 -11.79
CA ALA A 148 7.81 1.69 -12.17
C ALA A 148 8.07 0.82 -10.95
N CYS A 149 7.09 0.00 -10.59
CA CYS A 149 7.44 -1.34 -10.13
C CYS A 149 7.90 -2.07 -11.40
N GLU A 150 9.21 -2.21 -11.59
CA GLU A 150 9.75 -2.99 -12.71
C GLU A 150 9.09 -4.37 -12.71
N GLU A 151 8.92 -4.96 -13.90
CA GLU A 151 8.33 -6.28 -14.03
C GLU A 151 9.07 -7.26 -13.12
N TRP A 152 8.35 -7.82 -12.15
CA TRP A 152 8.87 -8.90 -11.32
C TRP A 152 9.34 -10.04 -12.23
N GLY A 153 10.66 -10.22 -12.32
CA GLY A 153 11.29 -11.04 -13.35
C GLY A 153 11.19 -12.55 -13.16
N ARG A 154 10.40 -13.04 -12.20
CA ARG A 154 10.18 -14.47 -11.92
C ARG A 154 8.68 -14.75 -11.97
N SER A 155 8.24 -15.79 -12.68
CA SER A 155 6.81 -16.08 -12.79
C SER A 155 6.44 -17.34 -12.04
N PHE A 156 5.89 -17.17 -10.85
CA PHE A 156 5.12 -18.19 -10.12
C PHE A 156 3.62 -18.18 -10.49
N LEU A 157 3.22 -17.40 -11.50
CA LEU A 157 1.83 -17.23 -11.94
C LEU A 157 1.42 -18.18 -13.07
N GLY A 158 2.28 -19.15 -13.41
CA GLY A 158 1.99 -20.23 -14.39
C GLY A 158 0.76 -21.05 -14.04
#